data_AF-A0A969AV70-F1
#
_entry.id   AF-A0A969AV70-F1
#
_cell.length_a   1.000
_cell.length_b   1.000
_cell.length_c   1.000
_cell.angle_alpha   90.00
_cell.angle_beta   90.00
_cell.angle_gamma   90.00
#
_symmetry.space_group_name_H-M   'P 1'
#
loop_
_entity.id
_entity.type
_entity.pdbx_description
1 polymer ?
#
loop_
_entity_poly.entity_id
_entity_poly.type
_entity_poly.pdbx_seq_one_letter_code
_entity_poly.pdbx_strand_id
1 'polypeptide(L)'
;MSSSTYIRLEKTNSNYETGLVFSNGANNYYYIYSDNYGNESLKIQASGLSGEDDNKPRIEIPKVNKNIYFVQSGGNVGIGINNPTEKLVVDGKILAEEVKVQVVPSSDYVFEPDYELKPLLEVDQFIQQNKHLPDIPSAAEFKENGVGLGEMDNMLLRKVEELTLYVIQLMKENEELKETVKALMAEK
;
A
#
# COMPACT_ATOMS: atom_id res chain seq x y z
N MET A 1 -40.37 -31.51 3.91
CA MET A 1 -40.23 -31.01 2.53
C MET A 1 -39.66 -29.62 2.61
N SER A 2 -38.51 -29.37 1.97
CA SER A 2 -37.91 -28.03 1.93
C SER A 2 -38.71 -27.16 0.98
N SER A 3 -39.55 -26.27 1.51
CA SER A 3 -40.23 -25.24 0.71
C SER A 3 -39.25 -24.10 0.41
N SER A 4 -38.49 -24.24 -0.66
CA SER A 4 -37.64 -23.16 -1.14
C SER A 4 -38.43 -22.31 -2.14
N THR A 5 -38.55 -21.01 -1.88
CA THR A 5 -39.08 -20.02 -2.83
C THR A 5 -37.91 -19.28 -3.46
N TYR A 6 -37.65 -19.55 -4.74
CA TYR A 6 -36.62 -18.86 -5.51
C TYR A 6 -37.14 -18.59 -6.92
N ILE A 7 -36.55 -17.58 -7.56
CA ILE A 7 -36.67 -17.35 -9.01
C ILE A 7 -35.49 -18.07 -9.66
N ARG A 8 -35.76 -19.03 -10.56
CA ARG A 8 -34.74 -19.72 -11.35
C ARG A 8 -34.69 -19.12 -12.75
N LEU A 9 -33.53 -18.61 -13.14
CA LEU A 9 -33.27 -18.15 -14.50
C LEU A 9 -32.28 -19.14 -15.12
N GLU A 10 -32.72 -19.82 -16.17
CA GLU A 10 -31.90 -20.82 -16.86
C GLU A 10 -31.43 -20.31 -18.20
N LYS A 11 -30.13 -20.41 -18.39
CA LYS A 11 -29.50 -20.25 -19.69
C LYS A 11 -29.73 -21.51 -20.51
N THR A 12 -30.39 -21.39 -21.65
CA THR A 12 -30.74 -22.54 -22.51
C THR A 12 -29.63 -22.95 -23.48
N ASN A 13 -28.62 -22.10 -23.69
CA ASN A 13 -27.41 -22.40 -24.46
C ASN A 13 -26.24 -21.49 -24.03
N SER A 14 -25.00 -21.89 -24.28
CA SER A 14 -23.77 -21.19 -23.85
C SER A 14 -23.60 -19.77 -24.40
N ASN A 15 -24.34 -19.37 -25.44
CA ASN A 15 -24.04 -18.17 -26.23
C ASN A 15 -24.74 -16.90 -25.73
N TYR A 16 -25.72 -17.00 -24.84
CA TYR A 16 -26.44 -15.84 -24.29
C TYR A 16 -26.16 -15.66 -22.82
N GLU A 17 -26.18 -14.42 -22.35
CA GLU A 17 -26.17 -14.15 -20.93
C GLU A 17 -27.52 -14.51 -20.30
N THR A 18 -27.54 -14.65 -18.99
CA THR A 18 -28.80 -14.83 -18.25
C THR A 18 -28.73 -14.07 -16.96
N GLY A 19 -29.73 -13.23 -16.70
CA GLY A 19 -29.70 -12.32 -15.57
C GLY A 19 -30.97 -11.52 -15.41
N LEU A 20 -30.88 -10.55 -14.50
CA LEU A 20 -31.90 -9.56 -14.21
C LEU A 20 -31.38 -8.18 -14.60
N VAL A 21 -32.25 -7.39 -15.23
CA VAL A 21 -31.98 -5.99 -15.54
C VAL A 21 -33.03 -5.13 -14.86
N PHE A 22 -32.58 -4.13 -14.11
CA PHE A 22 -33.43 -3.10 -13.52
C PHE A 22 -33.16 -1.79 -14.24
N SER A 23 -34.22 -1.05 -14.58
CA SER A 23 -34.11 0.30 -15.16
C SER A 23 -35.06 1.25 -14.46
N ASN A 24 -34.64 2.49 -14.29
CA ASN A 24 -35.47 3.58 -13.79
C ASN A 24 -35.93 4.55 -14.90
N GLY A 25 -35.74 4.19 -16.18
CA GLY A 25 -35.89 5.11 -17.32
C GLY A 25 -34.66 6.01 -17.49
N ALA A 26 -34.58 6.77 -18.58
CA ALA A 26 -33.42 7.62 -18.89
C ALA A 26 -32.08 6.87 -19.12
N ASN A 27 -32.15 5.64 -19.63
CA ASN A 27 -30.98 4.83 -20.01
C ASN A 27 -30.05 4.45 -18.85
N ASN A 28 -30.56 4.39 -17.62
CA ASN A 28 -29.82 3.77 -16.52
C ASN A 28 -30.28 2.32 -16.38
N TYR A 29 -29.32 1.42 -16.44
CA TYR A 29 -29.56 -0.01 -16.31
C TYR A 29 -28.62 -0.60 -15.25
N TYR A 30 -29.18 -1.46 -14.42
CA TYR A 30 -28.47 -2.20 -13.40
C TYR A 30 -28.62 -3.68 -13.70
N TYR A 31 -27.49 -4.35 -13.88
CA TYR A 31 -27.44 -5.72 -14.34
C TYR A 31 -26.91 -6.61 -13.22
N ILE A 32 -27.56 -7.76 -13.06
CA ILE A 32 -27.05 -8.90 -12.30
C ILE A 32 -27.15 -10.10 -13.22
N TYR A 33 -26.04 -10.54 -13.80
CA TYR A 33 -26.07 -11.52 -14.88
C TYR A 33 -24.90 -12.49 -14.82
N SER A 34 -25.12 -13.68 -15.36
CA SER A 34 -24.07 -14.65 -15.65
C SER A 34 -23.57 -14.42 -17.07
N ASP A 35 -22.25 -14.24 -17.19
CA ASP A 35 -21.55 -14.02 -18.45
C ASP A 35 -21.66 -15.25 -19.39
N ASN A 36 -21.62 -15.00 -20.69
CA ASN A 36 -21.57 -15.98 -21.77
C ASN A 36 -20.17 -16.27 -22.34
N TYR A 37 -19.18 -15.41 -22.09
CA TYR A 37 -17.82 -15.59 -22.58
C TYR A 37 -16.84 -15.95 -21.44
N GLY A 38 -16.05 -17.01 -21.63
CA GLY A 38 -14.99 -17.40 -20.70
C GLY A 38 -15.46 -18.17 -19.46
N ASN A 39 -15.15 -17.67 -18.27
CA ASN A 39 -15.20 -18.39 -16.99
C ASN A 39 -16.60 -18.45 -16.33
N GLU A 40 -17.68 -18.05 -17.01
CA GLU A 40 -19.06 -17.99 -16.49
C GLU A 40 -19.17 -17.26 -15.14
N SER A 41 -18.67 -16.03 -15.05
CA SER A 41 -18.76 -15.24 -13.82
C SER A 41 -20.15 -14.64 -13.60
N LEU A 42 -20.53 -14.48 -12.33
CA LEU A 42 -21.62 -13.60 -11.93
C LEU A 42 -21.09 -12.16 -11.88
N LYS A 43 -21.67 -11.28 -12.67
CA LYS A 43 -21.31 -9.87 -12.77
C LYS A 43 -22.41 -8.99 -12.24
N ILE A 44 -22.01 -7.91 -11.57
CA ILE A 44 -22.87 -6.80 -11.18
C ILE A 44 -22.35 -5.55 -11.87
N GLN A 45 -23.22 -4.89 -12.62
CA GLN A 45 -22.87 -3.71 -13.40
C GLN A 45 -23.95 -2.63 -13.26
N ALA A 46 -23.51 -1.37 -13.34
CA ALA A 46 -24.39 -0.27 -13.69
C ALA A 46 -23.86 0.37 -14.97
N SER A 47 -24.70 0.49 -15.99
CA SER A 47 -24.33 1.07 -17.28
C SER A 47 -25.36 2.10 -17.75
N GLY A 48 -24.89 2.96 -18.66
CA GLY A 48 -25.70 3.95 -19.36
C GLY A 48 -26.32 3.41 -20.65
N LEU A 49 -26.31 4.24 -21.70
CA LEU A 49 -26.88 3.98 -23.04
C LEU A 49 -26.39 2.71 -23.77
N SER A 50 -25.28 2.11 -23.34
CA SER A 50 -24.51 1.16 -24.16
C SER A 50 -24.87 -0.31 -23.95
N GLY A 51 -25.84 -0.62 -23.10
CA GLY A 51 -26.06 -2.00 -22.64
C GLY A 51 -25.01 -2.44 -21.63
N GLU A 52 -25.00 -3.73 -21.30
CA GLU A 52 -23.94 -4.39 -20.54
C GLU A 52 -22.56 -4.24 -21.22
N ASP A 53 -21.48 -4.25 -20.43
CA ASP A 53 -20.10 -4.24 -20.93
C ASP A 53 -19.29 -5.21 -20.08
N ASP A 54 -19.03 -6.39 -20.67
CA ASP A 54 -18.36 -7.50 -20.02
C ASP A 54 -16.98 -7.18 -19.47
N ASN A 55 -16.32 -6.14 -19.99
CA ASN A 55 -14.99 -5.75 -19.56
C ASN A 55 -15.02 -4.76 -18.39
N LYS A 56 -16.21 -4.31 -17.97
CA LYS A 56 -16.37 -3.28 -16.94
C LYS A 56 -17.39 -3.64 -15.84
N PRO A 57 -17.34 -4.85 -15.26
CA PRO A 57 -18.16 -5.15 -14.09
C PRO A 57 -17.71 -4.30 -12.90
N ARG A 58 -18.66 -3.92 -12.05
CA ARG A 58 -18.36 -3.32 -10.74
C ARG A 58 -17.93 -4.39 -9.74
N ILE A 59 -18.57 -5.55 -9.81
CA ILE A 59 -18.23 -6.75 -9.03
C ILE A 59 -18.26 -7.93 -9.99
N GLU A 60 -17.23 -8.75 -9.94
CA GLU A 60 -17.17 -10.03 -10.65
C GLU A 60 -16.89 -11.16 -9.66
N ILE A 61 -17.77 -12.16 -9.68
CA ILE A 61 -17.65 -13.40 -8.91
C ILE A 61 -17.46 -14.53 -9.91
N PRO A 62 -16.22 -14.94 -10.20
CA PRO A 62 -15.98 -15.95 -11.21
C PRO A 62 -16.36 -17.35 -10.71
N LYS A 63 -16.95 -18.17 -11.60
CA LYS A 63 -17.32 -19.58 -11.30
C LYS A 63 -16.09 -20.44 -11.05
N VAL A 64 -14.97 -20.10 -11.71
CA VAL A 64 -13.66 -20.72 -11.50
C VAL A 64 -12.68 -19.67 -10.95
N ASN A 65 -11.88 -20.06 -9.94
CA ASN A 65 -11.10 -19.17 -9.06
C ASN A 65 -11.97 -18.39 -8.05
N LYS A 66 -11.84 -18.68 -6.76
CA LYS A 66 -12.78 -18.25 -5.71
C LYS A 66 -12.62 -16.79 -5.23
N ASN A 67 -11.77 -16.00 -5.89
CA ASN A 67 -11.52 -14.64 -5.46
C ASN A 67 -12.63 -13.73 -6.00
N ILE A 68 -13.24 -12.95 -5.13
CA ILE A 68 -14.17 -11.89 -5.52
C ILE A 68 -13.31 -10.75 -6.08
N TYR A 69 -13.50 -10.39 -7.35
CA TYR A 69 -12.77 -9.31 -7.99
C TYR A 69 -13.58 -8.02 -7.90
N PHE A 70 -13.01 -7.02 -7.22
CA PHE A 70 -13.52 -5.65 -7.24
C PHE A 70 -12.76 -4.86 -8.33
N VAL A 71 -13.47 -4.64 -9.44
CA VAL A 71 -13.19 -3.80 -10.62
C VAL A 71 -11.95 -4.13 -11.47
N GLN A 72 -12.19 -4.56 -12.72
CA GLN A 72 -11.18 -4.76 -13.77
C GLN A 72 -10.99 -3.52 -14.67
N SER A 73 -11.88 -2.53 -14.62
CA SER A 73 -11.80 -1.32 -15.44
C SER A 73 -11.68 -0.05 -14.61
N GLY A 74 -10.44 0.33 -14.25
CA GLY A 74 -10.10 1.66 -13.73
C GLY A 74 -10.69 2.07 -12.37
N GLY A 75 -11.59 1.29 -11.77
CA GLY A 75 -12.28 1.66 -10.54
C GLY A 75 -11.38 1.55 -9.32
N ASN A 76 -11.15 2.71 -8.72
CA ASN A 76 -10.59 2.82 -7.39
C ASN A 76 -11.65 2.38 -6.36
N VAL A 77 -11.23 1.67 -5.31
CA VAL A 77 -12.10 1.25 -4.20
C VAL A 77 -12.04 2.31 -3.11
N GLY A 78 -13.19 2.89 -2.78
CA GLY A 78 -13.35 3.83 -1.68
C GLY A 78 -14.08 3.17 -0.52
N ILE A 79 -13.50 3.21 0.68
CA ILE A 79 -14.17 2.83 1.93
C ILE A 79 -14.38 4.12 2.74
N GLY A 80 -15.63 4.53 2.89
CA GLY A 80 -15.98 5.83 3.52
C GLY A 80 -15.81 7.05 2.61
N ILE A 81 -15.38 6.86 1.36
CA ILE A 81 -15.14 7.93 0.38
C ILE A 81 -15.74 7.61 -0.99
N ASN A 82 -16.31 8.62 -1.67
CA ASN A 82 -17.01 8.44 -2.96
C ASN A 82 -16.10 8.58 -4.19
N ASN A 83 -15.02 9.35 -4.08
CA ASN A 83 -14.09 9.66 -5.18
C ASN A 83 -12.65 9.29 -4.79
N PRO A 84 -12.34 8.01 -4.61
CA PRO A 84 -10.98 7.56 -4.29
C PRO A 84 -9.98 7.94 -5.40
N THR A 85 -8.83 8.51 -5.03
CA THR A 85 -7.76 8.94 -5.95
C THR A 85 -6.74 7.83 -6.25
N GLU A 86 -6.53 6.91 -5.31
CA GLU A 86 -5.70 5.71 -5.49
C GLU A 86 -6.54 4.43 -5.60
N LYS A 87 -5.91 3.31 -5.95
CA LYS A 87 -6.60 2.01 -6.12
C LYS A 87 -7.43 1.59 -4.91
N LEU A 88 -6.97 1.91 -3.71
CA LEU A 88 -7.71 1.75 -2.47
C LEU A 88 -7.52 3.01 -1.63
N VAL A 89 -8.63 3.65 -1.26
CA VAL A 89 -8.64 4.78 -0.32
C VAL A 89 -9.61 4.46 0.80
N VAL A 90 -9.15 4.62 2.03
CA VAL A 90 -9.95 4.39 3.24
C VAL A 90 -10.00 5.68 4.05
N ASP A 91 -11.17 6.30 4.13
CA ASP A 91 -11.42 7.42 5.04
C ASP A 91 -11.72 6.86 6.43
N GLY A 92 -10.65 6.48 7.15
CA GLY A 92 -10.75 5.86 8.46
C GLY A 92 -9.55 4.99 8.81
N LYS A 93 -9.69 4.19 9.87
CA LYS A 93 -8.66 3.26 10.34
C LYS A 93 -8.79 1.91 9.66
N ILE A 94 -7.66 1.30 9.35
CA ILE A 94 -7.57 -0.09 8.90
C ILE A 94 -6.99 -0.91 10.06
N LEU A 95 -7.68 -1.98 10.45
CA LEU A 95 -7.14 -3.01 11.35
C LEU A 95 -6.69 -4.19 10.51
N ALA A 96 -5.42 -4.56 10.62
CA ALA A 96 -4.83 -5.71 9.93
C ALA A 96 -3.93 -6.48 10.91
N GLU A 97 -3.87 -7.80 10.78
CA GLU A 97 -2.88 -8.61 11.51
C GLU A 97 -1.46 -8.40 10.95
N GLU A 98 -1.34 -8.29 9.62
CA GLU A 98 -0.07 -8.04 8.93
C GLU A 98 -0.31 -7.23 7.65
N VAL A 99 0.65 -6.35 7.31
CA VAL A 99 0.72 -5.65 6.02
C VAL A 99 2.09 -5.91 5.42
N LYS A 100 2.14 -6.64 4.31
CA LYS A 100 3.37 -6.86 3.55
C LYS A 100 3.47 -5.83 2.42
N VAL A 101 4.39 -4.87 2.57
CA VAL A 101 4.70 -3.89 1.52
C VAL A 101 5.95 -4.35 0.79
N GLN A 102 5.84 -4.59 -0.53
CA GLN A 102 6.99 -4.89 -1.37
C GLN A 102 7.49 -3.59 -2.00
N VAL A 103 8.35 -2.87 -1.28
CA VAL A 103 9.21 -1.83 -1.86
C VAL A 103 10.55 -2.49 -2.17
N VAL A 104 11.15 -2.18 -3.33
CA VAL A 104 12.53 -2.62 -3.60
C VAL A 104 13.41 -1.91 -2.57
N PRO A 105 14.07 -2.64 -1.64
CA PRO A 105 14.93 -2.01 -0.64
C PRO A 105 16.03 -1.26 -1.35
N SER A 106 16.24 -0.01 -0.98
CA SER A 106 17.26 0.84 -1.58
C SER A 106 18.19 1.43 -0.52
N SER A 107 18.28 0.87 0.70
CA SER A 107 18.97 1.48 1.85
C SER A 107 20.39 0.99 2.11
N ASP A 108 20.79 -0.20 1.62
CA ASP A 108 22.12 -0.77 1.90
C ASP A 108 23.30 0.10 1.41
N TYR A 109 23.04 1.10 0.57
CA TYR A 109 24.07 2.02 0.05
C TYR A 109 24.81 2.82 1.13
N VAL A 110 24.27 2.93 2.34
CA VAL A 110 24.95 3.62 3.45
C VAL A 110 26.23 2.92 3.90
N PHE A 111 26.40 1.65 3.53
CA PHE A 111 27.62 0.89 3.78
C PHE A 111 28.62 0.94 2.62
N GLU A 112 28.30 1.65 1.53
CA GLU A 112 29.20 1.79 0.40
C GLU A 112 30.39 2.70 0.76
N PRO A 113 31.57 2.46 0.18
CA PRO A 113 32.79 3.21 0.54
C PRO A 113 32.72 4.72 0.26
N ASP A 114 31.84 5.14 -0.64
CA ASP A 114 31.61 6.54 -1.04
C ASP A 114 30.44 7.19 -0.30
N TYR A 115 29.81 6.50 0.66
CA TYR A 115 28.76 7.09 1.47
C TYR A 115 29.31 8.14 2.45
N GLU A 116 28.87 9.38 2.28
CA GLU A 116 29.23 10.49 3.15
C GLU A 116 28.35 10.51 4.41
N LEU A 117 28.79 9.79 5.45
CA LEU A 117 28.17 9.84 6.77
C LEU A 117 28.30 11.25 7.37
N LYS A 118 27.16 11.91 7.62
CA LYS A 118 27.15 13.28 8.18
C LYS A 118 27.80 13.31 9.56
N PRO A 119 28.66 14.29 9.89
CA PRO A 119 29.17 14.42 11.25
C PRO A 119 28.05 14.64 12.28
N LEU A 120 28.13 14.00 13.45
CA LEU A 120 27.11 14.16 14.51
C LEU A 120 26.90 15.62 14.94
N LEU A 121 27.92 16.46 14.83
CA LEU A 121 27.81 17.90 15.11
C LEU A 121 26.88 18.60 14.11
N GLU A 122 26.94 18.24 12.83
CA GLU A 122 26.04 18.79 11.80
C GLU A 122 24.62 18.25 11.98
N VAL A 123 24.49 16.97 12.36
CA VAL A 123 23.19 16.37 12.69
C VAL A 123 22.56 17.08 13.89
N ASP A 124 23.32 17.37 14.96
CA ASP A 124 22.85 18.13 16.12
C ASP A 124 22.40 19.55 15.73
N GLN A 125 23.20 20.27 14.95
CA GLN A 125 22.83 21.59 14.43
C GLN A 125 21.54 21.54 13.61
N PHE A 126 21.37 20.54 12.75
CA PHE A 126 20.16 20.34 11.97
C PHE A 126 18.94 20.10 12.88
N ILE A 127 19.06 19.22 13.87
CA ILE A 127 17.98 18.92 14.82
C ILE A 127 17.59 20.17 15.62
N GLN A 128 18.57 20.96 16.07
CA GLN A 128 18.32 22.17 16.83
C GLN A 128 17.53 23.21 16.02
N GLN A 129 17.83 23.33 14.72
CA GLN A 129 17.19 24.27 13.80
C GLN A 129 15.82 23.77 13.30
N ASN A 130 15.70 22.50 12.94
CA ASN A 130 14.55 21.97 12.20
C ASN A 130 13.60 21.11 13.06
N LYS A 131 14.03 20.67 14.25
CA LYS A 131 13.25 19.83 15.19
C LYS A 131 12.86 18.45 14.66
N HIS A 132 13.56 17.96 13.64
CA HIS A 132 13.48 16.58 13.15
C HIS A 132 14.86 16.12 12.65
N LEU A 133 14.99 14.83 12.36
CA LEU A 133 16.23 14.27 11.79
C LEU A 133 16.39 14.69 10.32
N PRO A 134 17.64 14.81 9.82
CA PRO A 134 17.88 14.95 8.39
C PRO A 134 17.15 13.86 7.60
N ASP A 135 16.62 14.23 6.43
CA ASP A 135 15.97 13.32 5.47
C ASP A 135 14.70 12.60 5.98
N ILE A 136 14.22 12.97 7.18
CA ILE A 136 12.91 12.58 7.71
C ILE A 136 11.99 13.79 7.59
N PRO A 137 10.78 13.67 7.02
CA PRO A 137 9.83 14.76 6.95
C PRO A 137 9.51 15.33 8.33
N SER A 138 9.32 16.64 8.41
CA SER A 138 8.83 17.31 9.60
C SER A 138 7.40 16.85 9.95
N ALA A 139 6.98 17.04 11.20
CA ALA A 139 5.61 16.73 11.61
C ALA A 139 4.55 17.52 10.82
N ALA A 140 4.89 18.72 10.32
CA ALA A 140 4.00 19.53 9.50
C ALA A 140 3.82 18.90 8.11
N GLU A 141 4.92 18.53 7.45
CA GLU A 141 4.89 17.85 6.14
C GLU A 141 4.17 16.50 6.25
N PHE A 142 4.39 15.77 7.35
CA PHE A 142 3.73 14.49 7.61
C PHE A 142 2.22 14.64 7.75
N LYS A 143 1.76 15.72 8.38
CA LYS A 143 0.33 15.99 8.54
C LYS A 143 -0.33 16.41 7.23
N GLU A 144 0.38 17.13 6.38
CA GLU A 144 -0.14 17.65 5.12
C GLU A 144 -0.16 16.59 4.01
N ASN A 145 0.94 15.85 3.86
CA ASN A 145 1.15 14.96 2.72
C ASN A 145 1.05 13.46 3.08
N GLY A 146 1.09 13.12 4.37
CA GLY A 146 1.28 11.73 4.81
C GLY A 146 2.68 11.21 4.47
N VAL A 147 2.88 9.89 4.65
CA VAL A 147 4.08 9.17 4.20
C VAL A 147 3.67 7.77 3.75
N GLY A 148 4.31 7.25 2.71
CA GLY A 148 4.16 5.85 2.36
C GLY A 148 4.75 4.95 3.44
N LEU A 149 4.07 3.88 3.83
CA LEU A 149 4.57 2.95 4.87
C LEU A 149 5.96 2.41 4.53
N GLY A 150 6.16 1.90 3.31
CA GLY A 150 7.46 1.39 2.90
C GLY A 150 8.52 2.48 2.65
N GLU A 151 8.12 3.72 2.39
CA GLU A 151 9.05 4.84 2.32
C GLU A 151 9.57 5.19 3.72
N MET A 152 8.66 5.30 4.69
CA MET A 152 9.00 5.54 6.09
C MET A 152 9.88 4.43 6.65
N ASP A 153 9.57 3.16 6.36
CA ASP A 153 10.37 2.02 6.79
C ASP A 153 11.79 2.07 6.20
N ASN A 154 11.94 2.43 4.91
CA ASN A 154 13.26 2.63 4.29
C ASN A 154 14.03 3.79 4.91
N MET A 155 13.35 4.92 5.17
CA MET A 155 13.95 6.09 5.82
C MET A 155 14.44 5.74 7.24
N LEU A 156 13.64 4.99 8.00
CA LEU A 156 13.98 4.52 9.35
C LEU A 156 15.14 3.51 9.30
N LEU A 157 15.12 2.56 8.37
CA LEU A 157 16.19 1.59 8.19
C LEU A 157 17.52 2.29 7.94
N ARG A 158 17.54 3.25 7.00
CA ARG A 158 18.71 4.09 6.75
C ARG A 158 19.21 4.78 8.02
N LYS A 159 18.33 5.33 8.86
CA LYS A 159 18.74 5.97 10.13
C LYS A 159 19.26 4.97 11.14
N VAL A 160 18.75 3.75 11.19
CA VAL A 160 19.31 2.67 12.02
C VAL A 160 20.71 2.28 11.55
N GLU A 161 20.94 2.23 10.25
CA GLU A 161 22.25 1.92 9.67
C GLU A 161 23.26 3.05 9.92
N GLU A 162 22.89 4.32 9.70
CA GLU A 162 23.70 5.50 10.07
C GLU A 162 24.05 5.49 11.57
N LEU A 163 23.07 5.21 12.44
CA LEU A 163 23.30 5.04 13.88
C LEU A 163 24.29 3.92 14.19
N THR A 164 24.23 2.82 13.44
CA THR A 164 25.17 1.71 13.59
C THR A 164 26.60 2.14 13.23
N LEU A 165 26.78 2.94 12.18
CA LEU A 165 28.08 3.50 11.82
C LEU A 165 28.63 4.45 12.90
N TYR A 166 27.80 5.33 13.46
CA TYR A 166 28.23 6.19 14.58
C TYR A 166 28.62 5.37 15.82
N VAL A 167 27.88 4.31 16.14
CA VAL A 167 28.22 3.43 17.28
C VAL A 167 29.55 2.71 17.05
N ILE A 168 29.81 2.22 15.84
CA ILE A 168 31.10 1.62 15.46
C ILE A 168 32.23 2.64 15.60
N GLN A 169 32.02 3.88 15.14
CA GLN A 169 33.00 4.96 15.28
C GLN A 169 33.30 5.26 16.75
N LEU A 170 32.27 5.44 17.58
CA LEU A 170 32.41 5.68 19.02
C LEU A 170 33.12 4.54 19.75
N MET A 171 32.87 3.29 19.35
CA MET A 171 33.59 2.13 19.91
C MET A 171 35.09 2.23 19.63
N LYS A 172 35.48 2.53 18.38
CA LYS A 172 36.89 2.67 17.98
C LYS A 172 37.56 3.81 18.74
N GLU A 173 36.94 4.99 18.79
CA GLU A 173 37.46 6.14 19.54
C GLU A 173 37.63 5.82 21.04
N ASN A 174 36.71 5.06 21.64
CA ASN A 174 36.80 4.64 23.04
C ASN A 174 37.96 3.66 23.28
N GLU A 175 38.20 2.72 22.36
CA GLU A 175 39.36 1.83 22.43
C GLU A 175 40.67 2.61 22.35
N GLU A 176 40.79 3.57 21.42
CA GLU A 176 41.95 4.45 21.29
C GLU A 176 42.18 5.29 22.56
N LEU A 177 41.11 5.84 23.14
CA LEU A 177 41.18 6.58 24.40
C LEU A 177 41.64 5.68 25.56
N LYS A 178 41.15 4.44 25.65
CA LYS A 178 41.58 3.48 26.69
C LYS A 178 43.06 3.13 26.57
N GLU A 179 43.56 2.88 25.37
CA GLU A 179 44.98 2.60 25.15
C GLU A 179 45.85 3.81 25.48
N THR A 180 45.42 5.01 25.09
CA THR A 180 46.11 6.26 25.44
C THR A 180 46.18 6.46 26.96
N VAL A 181 45.09 6.22 27.67
CA VAL A 181 45.03 6.31 29.14
C VAL A 181 45.96 5.28 29.79
N LYS A 182 46.00 4.03 29.30
CA LYS A 182 46.92 2.99 29.80
C LYS A 182 48.38 3.41 29.61
N ALA A 183 48.75 3.93 28.44
CA ALA A 183 50.10 4.39 28.16
C ALA A 183 50.54 5.51 29.13
N LEU A 184 49.70 6.53 29.32
CA LEU A 184 49.96 7.63 30.24
C LEU A 184 50.07 7.19 31.72
N MET A 185 49.35 6.13 32.10
CA MET A 185 49.45 5.56 33.45
C MET A 185 50.72 4.73 33.65
N ALA A 186 51.28 4.14 32.59
CA ALA A 186 52.51 3.34 32.66
C ALA A 186 53.78 4.20 32.71
N GLU A 187 53.71 5.47 32.31
CA GLU A 187 54.82 6.43 32.36
C GLU A 187 54.95 7.16 33.73
N LYS A 188 54.04 6.90 34.67
CA LYS A 188 54.07 7.44 36.05
C LYS A 188 54.59 6.41 37.06
#